data_AF-K1RR42-F1
#
_entry.id   AF-K1RR42-F1
#
_cell.length_a   1.000
_cell.length_b   1.000
_cell.length_c   1.000
_cell.angle_alpha   90.00
_cell.angle_beta   90.00
_cell.angle_gamma   90.00
#
_symmetry.space_group_name_H-M   'P 1'
#
loop_
_entity.id
_entity.type
_entity.pdbx_description
1 polymer ?
#
loop_
_entity_poly.entity_id
_entity_poly.type
_entity_poly.pdbx_seq_one_letter_code
_entity_poly.pdbx_strand_id
1 'polypeptide(L)'
;MISVTALGEKMEKQITIDLINNFSNIYNSNSTNRIIENAITENGLEKSCIDRRIIEENQPIFNIELPDGKRYDQKDNYRCWIYCGLNTIQYDMAKNLNIDLKEFALSNNYIAFFDKLEKSNNAYENIINISNVDWEYIDKEDVLQHCVNEGGHWQWFVSIVNKYGLMPYEYMPDVF
;
A
#
# COMPACT_ATOMS: atom_id res chain seq x y z
N MET A 1 19.95 -53.57 19.55
CA MET A 1 18.81 -52.99 20.29
C MET A 1 19.27 -51.67 20.88
N ILE A 2 19.11 -50.58 20.12
CA ILE A 2 19.36 -49.23 20.62
C ILE A 2 17.99 -48.72 21.09
N SER A 3 17.91 -48.42 22.38
CA SER A 3 16.69 -48.07 23.09
C SER A 3 15.95 -46.90 22.43
N VAL A 4 14.64 -47.09 22.28
CA VAL A 4 13.65 -46.06 22.02
C VAL A 4 13.62 -45.13 23.23
N THR A 5 14.46 -44.09 23.23
CA THR A 5 14.48 -43.10 24.33
C THR A 5 14.88 -41.70 23.85
N ALA A 6 14.51 -41.36 22.60
CA ALA A 6 14.77 -40.04 22.01
C ALA A 6 13.54 -39.44 21.29
N LEU A 7 12.32 -39.76 21.76
CA LEU A 7 11.07 -39.22 21.21
C LEU A 7 10.24 -38.42 22.23
N GLY A 8 10.75 -38.19 23.45
CA GLY A 8 9.97 -37.61 24.55
C GLY A 8 9.91 -36.07 24.62
N GLU A 9 10.84 -35.34 23.99
CA GLU A 9 10.98 -33.89 24.21
C GLU A 9 10.46 -33.00 23.06
N LYS A 10 9.78 -33.58 22.05
CA LYS A 10 9.37 -32.84 20.83
C LYS A 10 7.86 -32.64 20.65
N MET A 11 7.06 -32.85 21.69
CA MET A 11 5.59 -32.76 21.63
C MET A 11 4.97 -31.55 22.35
N GLU A 12 5.72 -30.75 23.11
CA GLU A 12 5.15 -29.60 23.85
C GLU A 12 4.73 -28.42 22.96
N LYS A 13 5.18 -28.37 21.70
CA LYS A 13 4.86 -27.28 20.76
C LYS A 13 3.83 -27.65 19.69
N GLN A 14 3.17 -28.80 19.81
CA GLN A 14 2.20 -29.27 18.83
C GLN A 14 0.77 -28.92 19.23
N ILE A 15 -0.07 -28.61 18.24
CA ILE A 15 -1.52 -28.43 18.46
C ILE A 15 -2.13 -29.82 18.68
N THR A 16 -2.52 -30.12 19.92
CA THR A 16 -3.13 -31.40 20.29
C THR A 16 -4.67 -31.35 20.19
N ILE A 17 -5.30 -32.52 20.09
CA ILE A 17 -6.77 -32.63 20.11
C ILE A 17 -7.35 -32.09 21.41
N ASP A 18 -6.69 -32.35 22.54
CA ASP A 18 -7.11 -31.82 23.84
C ASP A 18 -7.06 -30.29 23.88
N LEU A 19 -6.06 -29.67 23.24
CA LEU A 19 -5.96 -28.23 23.12
C LEU A 19 -7.09 -27.65 22.25
N ILE A 20 -7.41 -28.29 21.12
CA ILE A 20 -8.53 -27.89 20.25
C ILE A 20 -9.86 -28.00 20.99
N ASN A 21 -10.07 -29.10 21.72
CA ASN A 21 -11.28 -29.30 22.54
C ASN A 21 -11.40 -28.23 23.62
N ASN A 22 -10.28 -27.87 24.27
CA ASN A 22 -10.25 -26.78 25.23
C ASN A 22 -10.63 -25.43 24.58
N PHE A 23 -10.03 -25.08 23.44
CA PHE A 23 -10.39 -23.86 22.70
C PHE A 23 -11.86 -23.85 22.27
N SER A 24 -12.38 -24.98 21.79
CA SER A 24 -13.80 -25.13 21.44
C SER A 24 -14.70 -24.91 22.67
N ASN A 25 -14.34 -25.46 23.82
CA ASN A 25 -15.10 -25.25 25.06
C ASN A 25 -15.08 -23.80 25.51
N ILE A 26 -13.91 -23.14 25.48
CA ILE A 26 -13.77 -21.71 25.79
C ILE A 26 -14.62 -20.87 24.83
N TYR A 27 -14.54 -21.16 23.52
CA TYR A 27 -15.32 -20.46 22.51
C TYR A 27 -16.84 -20.62 22.73
N ASN A 28 -17.29 -21.85 22.93
CA ASN A 28 -18.71 -22.17 23.13
C ASN A 28 -19.26 -21.72 24.49
N SER A 29 -18.40 -21.36 25.46
CA SER A 29 -18.83 -20.86 26.77
C SER A 29 -19.49 -19.48 26.71
N ASN A 30 -19.25 -18.70 25.65
CA ASN A 30 -19.87 -17.41 25.43
C ASN A 30 -20.84 -17.47 24.23
N SER A 31 -22.14 -17.38 24.49
CA SER A 31 -23.17 -17.44 23.45
C SER A 31 -23.07 -16.32 22.42
N THR A 32 -22.47 -15.17 22.76
CA THR A 32 -22.23 -14.07 21.82
C THR A 32 -21.27 -14.47 20.71
N ASN A 33 -20.33 -15.38 20.96
CA ASN A 33 -19.36 -15.83 19.95
C ASN A 33 -20.08 -16.42 18.73
N ARG A 34 -21.11 -17.24 18.94
CA ARG A 34 -21.89 -17.84 17.84
C ARG A 34 -22.72 -16.81 17.06
N ILE A 35 -23.16 -15.74 17.71
CA ILE A 35 -23.86 -14.62 17.04
C ILE A 35 -22.87 -13.89 16.13
N ILE A 36 -21.67 -13.61 16.63
CA ILE A 36 -20.58 -12.97 15.87
C ILE A 36 -20.14 -13.88 14.70
N GLU A 37 -19.99 -15.18 14.95
CA GLU A 37 -19.65 -16.19 13.93
C GLU A 37 -20.63 -16.16 12.76
N ASN A 38 -21.93 -16.24 13.06
CA ASN A 38 -22.98 -16.23 12.04
C ASN A 38 -22.99 -14.89 11.28
N ALA A 39 -22.78 -13.77 11.97
CA ALA A 39 -22.72 -12.45 11.35
C ALA A 39 -21.53 -12.34 10.38
N ILE A 40 -20.33 -12.76 10.79
CA ILE A 40 -19.12 -12.76 9.96
C ILE A 40 -19.23 -13.73 8.79
N THR A 41 -19.77 -14.93 9.02
CA THR A 41 -19.88 -15.97 7.97
C THR A 41 -20.85 -15.56 6.87
N GLU A 42 -21.96 -14.89 7.22
CA GLU A 42 -22.95 -14.43 6.25
C GLU A 42 -22.53 -13.11 5.57
N ASN A 43 -22.00 -12.14 6.34
CA ASN A 43 -21.81 -10.76 5.85
C ASN A 43 -20.35 -10.41 5.52
N GLY A 44 -19.38 -11.22 5.95
CA GLY A 44 -17.95 -10.91 5.94
C GLY A 44 -17.51 -10.09 7.16
N LEU A 45 -16.19 -10.07 7.41
CA LEU A 45 -15.60 -9.40 8.57
C LEU A 45 -15.85 -7.89 8.54
N GLU A 46 -15.53 -7.22 7.44
CA GLU A 46 -15.60 -5.76 7.33
C GLU A 46 -17.01 -5.24 7.61
N LYS A 47 -18.02 -5.80 6.93
CA LYS A 47 -19.43 -5.38 7.12
C LYS A 47 -19.94 -5.66 8.52
N SER A 48 -19.50 -6.74 9.15
CA SER A 48 -19.89 -7.11 10.52
C SER A 48 -19.29 -6.17 11.57
N CYS A 49 -18.17 -5.51 11.26
CA CYS A 49 -17.49 -4.59 12.15
C CYS A 49 -17.89 -3.12 11.97
N ILE A 50 -18.81 -2.79 11.04
CA ILE A 50 -19.26 -1.42 10.82
C ILE A 50 -20.07 -0.93 12.03
N ASP A 51 -19.60 0.14 12.67
CA ASP A 51 -20.36 0.89 13.66
C ASP A 51 -21.05 2.08 13.02
N ARG A 52 -22.38 2.02 12.92
CA ARG A 52 -23.20 3.08 12.35
C ARG A 52 -23.05 4.42 13.09
N ARG A 53 -22.76 4.41 14.39
CA ARG A 53 -22.60 5.64 15.18
C ARG A 53 -21.38 6.43 14.73
N ILE A 54 -20.29 5.73 14.40
CA ILE A 54 -19.08 6.35 13.86
C ILE A 54 -19.37 7.01 12.51
N ILE A 55 -20.20 6.39 11.66
CA ILE A 55 -20.61 7.01 10.39
C ILE A 55 -21.46 8.27 10.64
N GLU A 56 -22.39 8.21 11.59
CA GLU A 56 -23.24 9.35 11.96
C GLU A 56 -22.42 10.52 12.54
N GLU A 57 -21.40 10.23 13.34
CA GLU A 57 -20.48 11.23 13.91
C GLU A 57 -19.52 11.85 12.88
N ASN A 58 -19.10 11.09 11.85
CA ASN A 58 -18.11 11.53 10.86
C ASN A 58 -18.78 12.14 9.60
N GLN A 59 -19.53 13.23 9.78
CA GLN A 59 -20.11 13.98 8.66
C GLN A 59 -19.02 14.73 7.88
N PRO A 60 -18.97 14.65 6.53
CA PRO A 60 -17.96 15.32 5.71
C PRO A 60 -18.30 16.81 5.51
N ILE A 61 -18.46 17.55 6.61
CA ILE A 61 -18.79 18.97 6.60
C ILE A 61 -17.60 19.73 7.17
N PHE A 62 -17.03 20.64 6.37
CA PHE A 62 -15.85 21.41 6.75
C PHE A 62 -16.18 22.91 6.68
N ASN A 63 -15.63 23.71 7.61
CA ASN A 63 -15.81 25.17 7.58
C ASN A 63 -14.93 25.85 6.52
N ILE A 64 -13.90 25.15 6.04
CA ILE A 64 -12.98 25.58 5.00
C ILE A 64 -12.91 24.43 3.98
N GLU A 65 -13.40 24.69 2.78
CA GLU A 65 -13.35 23.76 1.66
C GLU A 65 -12.54 24.37 0.53
N LEU A 66 -11.59 23.57 0.01
CA LEU A 66 -10.87 23.93 -1.20
C LEU A 66 -11.75 23.59 -2.43
N PRO A 67 -11.65 24.36 -3.52
CA PRO A 67 -12.32 24.03 -4.79
C PRO A 67 -12.08 22.58 -5.22
N ASP A 68 -13.18 21.88 -5.56
CA ASP A 68 -13.10 20.52 -6.09
C ASP A 68 -12.53 20.55 -7.52
N GLY A 69 -11.77 19.51 -7.86
CA GLY A 69 -11.07 19.38 -9.12
C GLY A 69 -11.33 18.03 -9.79
N LYS A 70 -10.64 17.79 -10.90
CA LYS A 70 -10.62 16.47 -11.52
C LYS A 70 -10.06 15.43 -10.55
N ARG A 71 -10.81 14.36 -10.32
CA ARG A 71 -10.41 13.26 -9.44
C ARG A 71 -9.65 12.23 -10.24
N TYR A 72 -8.44 11.90 -9.79
CA TYR A 72 -7.69 10.77 -10.33
C TYR A 72 -8.16 9.45 -9.72
N ASP A 73 -8.01 8.39 -10.48
CA ASP A 73 -8.19 7.01 -10.03
C ASP A 73 -6.93 6.23 -10.39
N GLN A 74 -6.19 5.79 -9.37
CA GLN A 74 -4.93 5.08 -9.57
C GLN A 74 -5.10 3.64 -10.04
N LYS A 75 -6.31 3.06 -9.97
CA LYS A 75 -6.53 1.63 -10.27
C LYS A 75 -5.60 0.72 -9.46
N ASP A 76 -5.21 -0.42 -10.02
CA ASP A 76 -4.36 -1.42 -9.37
C ASP A 76 -2.87 -1.12 -9.55
N ASN A 77 -2.41 0.03 -9.05
CA ASN A 77 -0.98 0.35 -8.95
C ASN A 77 -0.64 1.00 -7.61
N TYR A 78 0.66 1.08 -7.30
CA TYR A 78 1.15 1.62 -6.01
C TYR A 78 1.64 3.07 -6.11
N ARG A 79 1.05 3.87 -6.99
CA ARG A 79 1.53 5.23 -7.32
C ARG A 79 0.85 6.35 -6.53
N CYS A 80 0.25 6.04 -5.38
CA CYS A 80 -0.48 7.01 -4.56
C CYS A 80 0.32 8.31 -4.27
N TRP A 81 1.64 8.18 -4.09
CA TRP A 81 2.56 9.29 -3.89
C TRP A 81 2.66 10.23 -5.11
N ILE A 82 2.60 9.69 -6.34
CA ILE A 82 2.55 10.49 -7.57
C ILE A 82 1.21 11.22 -7.66
N TYR A 83 0.09 10.49 -7.49
CA TYR A 83 -1.25 11.10 -7.56
C TYR A 83 -1.45 12.18 -6.49
N CYS A 84 -0.96 11.97 -5.26
CA CYS A 84 -0.97 12.98 -4.19
C CYS A 84 -0.14 14.21 -4.57
N GLY A 85 1.06 14.00 -5.13
CA GLY A 85 1.91 15.08 -5.59
C GLY A 85 1.25 15.91 -6.68
N LEU A 86 0.70 15.26 -7.71
CA LEU A 86 -0.02 15.91 -8.80
C LEU A 86 -1.27 16.66 -8.32
N ASN A 87 -2.06 16.06 -7.43
CA ASN A 87 -3.24 16.70 -6.81
C ASN A 87 -2.89 17.97 -6.03
N THR A 88 -1.71 18.01 -5.41
CA THR A 88 -1.25 19.17 -4.64
C THR A 88 -0.89 20.33 -5.58
N ILE A 89 -0.08 20.05 -6.61
CA ILE A 89 0.43 21.11 -7.50
C ILE A 89 -0.60 21.59 -8.52
N GLN A 90 -1.53 20.73 -8.94
CA GLN A 90 -2.52 21.10 -9.97
C GLN A 90 -3.41 22.26 -9.53
N TYR A 91 -3.66 22.37 -8.22
CA TYR A 91 -4.48 23.43 -7.66
C TYR A 91 -3.86 24.81 -7.89
N ASP A 92 -2.60 24.97 -7.49
CA ASP A 92 -1.86 26.22 -7.67
C ASP A 92 -1.60 26.50 -9.15
N MET A 93 -1.29 25.47 -9.95
CA MET A 93 -1.12 25.62 -11.40
C MET A 93 -2.39 26.12 -12.08
N ALA A 94 -3.55 25.48 -11.82
CA ALA A 94 -4.82 25.88 -12.42
C ALA A 94 -5.20 27.31 -12.03
N LYS A 95 -5.02 27.66 -10.75
CA LYS A 95 -5.25 29.03 -10.26
C LYS A 95 -4.33 30.05 -10.94
N ASN A 96 -3.03 29.78 -11.03
CA ASN A 96 -2.04 30.71 -11.58
C ASN A 96 -2.17 30.88 -13.09
N LEU A 97 -2.59 29.83 -13.81
CA LEU A 97 -2.76 29.83 -15.26
C LEU A 97 -4.19 30.12 -15.72
N ASN A 98 -5.12 30.35 -14.78
CA ASN A 98 -6.54 30.58 -15.04
C ASN A 98 -7.18 29.45 -15.88
N ILE A 99 -6.93 28.20 -15.48
CA ILE A 99 -7.46 26.97 -16.09
C ILE A 99 -8.57 26.41 -15.21
N ASP A 100 -9.60 25.83 -15.82
CA ASP A 100 -10.64 25.09 -15.08
C ASP A 100 -10.05 23.82 -14.43
N LEU A 101 -10.02 23.79 -13.10
CA LEU A 101 -9.50 22.69 -12.30
C LEU A 101 -10.28 21.39 -12.51
N LYS A 102 -11.53 21.45 -13.01
CA LYS A 102 -12.34 20.26 -13.31
C LYS A 102 -11.94 19.57 -14.62
N GLU A 103 -11.36 20.32 -15.54
CA GLU A 103 -10.92 19.81 -16.84
C GLU A 103 -9.40 19.54 -16.88
N PHE A 104 -8.64 20.20 -16.00
CA PHE A 104 -7.19 20.08 -15.93
C PHE A 104 -6.73 18.80 -15.23
N ALA A 105 -5.83 18.05 -15.87
CA ALA A 105 -5.11 16.93 -15.26
C ALA A 105 -3.66 16.88 -15.74
N LEU A 106 -2.80 16.33 -14.87
CA LEU A 106 -1.40 16.05 -15.14
C LEU A 106 -1.19 14.54 -15.30
N SER A 107 -0.23 14.17 -16.13
CA SER A 107 0.10 12.77 -16.40
C SER A 107 0.86 12.16 -15.22
N ASN A 108 0.22 11.21 -14.54
CA ASN A 108 0.90 10.34 -13.58
C ASN A 108 1.86 9.37 -14.29
N ASN A 109 1.48 8.91 -15.48
CA ASN A 109 2.27 7.97 -16.29
C ASN A 109 3.63 8.58 -16.69
N TYR A 110 3.67 9.88 -16.98
CA TYR A 110 4.90 10.63 -17.23
C TYR A 110 5.87 10.56 -16.04
N ILE A 111 5.37 10.83 -14.83
CA ILE A 111 6.18 10.75 -13.60
C ILE A 111 6.61 9.30 -13.33
N ALA A 112 5.70 8.34 -13.48
CA ALA A 112 5.97 6.92 -13.26
C ALA A 112 7.03 6.35 -14.22
N PHE A 113 7.03 6.80 -15.48
CA PHE A 113 8.04 6.42 -16.46
C PHE A 113 9.44 6.85 -16.01
N PHE A 114 9.61 8.13 -15.66
CA PHE A 114 10.90 8.64 -15.22
C PHE A 114 11.32 8.09 -13.84
N ASP A 115 10.37 7.87 -12.93
CA ASP A 115 10.64 7.19 -11.67
C ASP A 115 11.22 5.78 -11.89
N LYS A 116 10.60 4.97 -12.75
CA LYS A 116 11.13 3.63 -13.08
C LYS A 116 12.49 3.70 -13.76
N LEU A 117 12.71 4.66 -14.65
CA LEU A 117 14.00 4.88 -15.29
C LEU A 117 15.09 5.20 -14.26
N GLU A 118 14.83 6.16 -13.37
CA GLU A 118 15.79 6.60 -12.35
C GLU A 118 16.06 5.53 -11.30
N LYS A 119 15.03 4.81 -10.86
CA LYS A 119 15.20 3.66 -9.94
C LYS A 119 16.01 2.55 -10.58
N SER A 120 15.79 2.26 -11.86
CA SER A 120 16.59 1.27 -12.58
C SER A 120 18.06 1.69 -12.64
N ASN A 121 18.34 2.96 -12.95
CA ASN A 121 19.70 3.49 -12.92
C ASN A 121 20.31 3.42 -11.51
N ASN A 122 19.57 3.86 -10.50
CA ASN A 122 20.01 3.82 -9.11
C ASN A 122 20.29 2.39 -8.62
N ALA A 123 19.51 1.40 -9.06
CA ALA A 123 19.76 0.00 -8.76
C ALA A 123 21.13 -0.46 -9.26
N TYR A 124 21.51 -0.10 -10.50
CA TYR A 124 22.84 -0.42 -11.03
C TYR A 124 23.96 0.31 -10.28
N GLU A 125 23.78 1.60 -9.99
CA GLU A 125 24.75 2.36 -9.19
C GLU A 125 24.93 1.75 -7.80
N ASN A 126 23.85 1.32 -7.16
CA ASN A 126 23.90 0.66 -5.86
C ASN A 126 24.68 -0.67 -5.94
N ILE A 127 24.44 -1.49 -6.97
CA ILE A 127 25.19 -2.74 -7.20
C ILE A 127 26.70 -2.45 -7.36
N ILE A 128 27.05 -1.44 -8.16
CA ILE A 128 28.46 -1.07 -8.37
C ILE A 128 29.10 -0.62 -7.05
N ASN A 129 28.39 0.17 -6.26
CA ASN A 129 28.86 0.70 -4.97
C ASN A 129 29.03 -0.40 -3.89
N ILE A 130 28.21 -1.45 -3.94
CA ILE A 130 28.30 -2.60 -3.01
C ILE A 130 29.05 -3.79 -3.60
N SER A 131 29.82 -3.59 -4.67
CA SER A 131 30.56 -4.66 -5.37
C SER A 131 31.51 -5.49 -4.51
N ASN A 132 31.89 -4.99 -3.33
CA ASN A 132 32.73 -5.68 -2.35
C ASN A 132 31.95 -6.31 -1.18
N VAL A 133 30.61 -6.27 -1.21
CA VAL A 133 29.72 -6.87 -0.20
C VAL A 133 29.37 -8.31 -0.61
N ASP A 134 29.26 -9.20 0.37
CA ASP A 134 28.90 -10.60 0.14
C ASP A 134 27.49 -10.73 -0.46
N TRP A 135 27.34 -11.61 -1.45
CA TRP A 135 26.06 -11.89 -2.11
C TRP A 135 25.00 -12.38 -1.12
N GLU A 136 25.38 -13.18 -0.12
CA GLU A 136 24.45 -13.69 0.89
C GLU A 136 23.81 -12.56 1.72
N TYR A 137 24.53 -11.45 1.92
CA TYR A 137 24.00 -10.27 2.58
C TYR A 137 23.01 -9.50 1.69
N ILE A 138 23.33 -9.34 0.41
CA ILE A 138 22.49 -8.64 -0.57
C ILE A 138 21.16 -9.37 -0.79
N ASP A 139 21.22 -10.70 -0.89
CA ASP A 139 20.07 -11.58 -1.09
C ASP A 139 19.15 -11.57 0.13
N LYS A 140 19.70 -11.66 1.35
CA LYS A 140 18.91 -11.62 2.59
C LYS A 140 18.12 -10.32 2.80
N GLU A 141 18.64 -9.20 2.31
CA GLU A 141 18.01 -7.88 2.44
C GLU A 141 17.08 -7.54 1.26
N ASP A 142 16.83 -8.49 0.35
CA ASP A 142 15.95 -8.34 -0.83
C ASP A 142 16.25 -7.10 -1.70
N VAL A 143 17.50 -6.63 -1.66
CA VAL A 143 17.93 -5.34 -2.26
C VAL A 143 17.57 -5.29 -3.75
N LEU A 144 17.71 -6.41 -4.45
CA LEU A 144 17.41 -6.50 -5.88
C LEU A 144 15.94 -6.80 -6.18
N GLN A 145 15.23 -7.49 -5.28
CA GLN A 145 13.85 -7.92 -5.53
C GLN A 145 12.91 -6.73 -5.68
N HIS A 146 13.15 -5.65 -4.94
CA HIS A 146 12.26 -4.48 -4.88
C HIS A 146 12.91 -3.16 -5.32
N CYS A 147 14.08 -3.21 -5.96
CA CYS A 147 14.83 -2.00 -6.35
C CYS A 147 14.10 -1.05 -7.31
N VAL A 148 13.13 -1.55 -8.09
CA VAL A 148 12.30 -0.75 -9.04
C VAL A 148 10.80 -0.86 -8.71
N ASN A 149 10.46 -0.93 -7.41
CA ASN A 149 9.06 -0.94 -6.97
C ASN A 149 8.34 0.37 -7.33
N GLU A 150 7.01 0.34 -7.44
CA GLU A 150 6.20 1.50 -7.82
C GLU A 150 5.97 2.53 -6.69
N GLY A 151 6.24 2.14 -5.44
CA GLY A 151 6.09 3.00 -4.28
C GLY A 151 7.13 4.12 -4.26
N GLY A 152 6.87 5.17 -3.51
CA GLY A 152 7.78 6.30 -3.40
C GLY A 152 7.34 7.31 -2.37
N HIS A 153 8.11 8.40 -2.29
CA HIS A 153 7.93 9.45 -1.30
C HIS A 153 8.00 10.84 -1.95
N TRP A 154 7.58 11.86 -1.20
CA TRP A 154 7.51 13.24 -1.68
C TRP A 154 8.82 13.75 -2.31
N GLN A 155 9.98 13.44 -1.72
CA GLN A 155 11.27 13.89 -2.23
C GLN A 155 11.60 13.30 -3.61
N TRP A 156 11.17 12.08 -3.89
CA TRP A 156 11.34 11.47 -5.20
C TRP A 156 10.46 12.18 -6.23
N PHE A 157 9.23 12.53 -5.84
CA PHE A 157 8.30 13.25 -6.73
C PHE A 157 8.90 14.61 -7.11
N VAL A 158 9.36 15.37 -6.11
CA VAL A 158 10.03 16.65 -6.32
C VAL A 158 11.28 16.50 -7.20
N SER A 159 12.06 15.43 -7.02
CA SER A 159 13.28 15.19 -7.82
C SER A 159 12.94 14.93 -9.29
N ILE A 160 11.93 14.10 -9.56
CA ILE A 160 11.47 13.83 -10.93
C ILE A 160 10.90 15.12 -11.56
N VAL A 161 10.06 15.86 -10.83
CA VAL A 161 9.47 17.11 -11.33
C VAL A 161 10.54 18.18 -11.60
N ASN A 162 11.56 18.31 -10.74
CA ASN A 162 12.63 19.27 -10.96
C ASN A 162 13.53 18.91 -12.16
N LYS A 163 13.72 17.61 -12.43
CA LYS A 163 14.59 17.15 -13.51
C LYS A 163 13.89 17.05 -14.86
N TYR A 164 12.65 16.57 -14.87
CA TYR A 164 11.89 16.24 -16.08
C TYR A 164 10.67 17.14 -16.29
N GLY A 165 10.22 17.85 -15.26
CA GLY A 165 9.02 18.68 -15.34
C GLY A 165 7.73 17.88 -15.21
N LEU A 166 6.68 18.41 -15.83
CA LEU A 166 5.31 17.90 -15.77
C LEU A 166 4.73 17.85 -17.18
N MET A 167 3.71 17.00 -17.36
CA MET A 167 3.03 16.82 -18.63
C MET A 167 1.51 16.86 -18.43
N PRO A 168 0.75 17.59 -19.27
CA PRO A 168 -0.70 17.46 -19.27
C PRO A 168 -1.12 16.02 -19.61
N TYR A 169 -2.17 15.54 -18.97
CA TYR A 169 -2.62 14.15 -19.07
C TYR A 169 -2.88 13.72 -20.53
N GLU A 170 -3.39 14.62 -21.37
CA GLU A 170 -3.76 14.35 -22.76
C GLU A 170 -2.58 13.93 -23.64
N TYR A 171 -1.36 14.33 -23.28
CA TYR A 171 -0.16 14.02 -24.07
C TYR A 171 0.54 12.72 -23.65
N MET A 172 0.24 12.22 -22.46
CA MET A 172 0.71 10.92 -21.97
C MET A 172 -0.31 10.32 -21.01
N PRO A 173 -1.42 9.77 -21.52
CA PRO A 173 -2.44 9.16 -20.69
C PRO A 173 -1.93 7.85 -20.06
N ASP A 174 -2.74 7.29 -19.17
CA ASP A 174 -2.49 5.95 -18.64
C ASP A 174 -2.53 4.90 -19.76
N VAL A 175 -1.66 3.90 -19.64
CA VAL A 175 -1.53 2.76 -20.55
C VAL A 175 -1.74 1.46 -19.78
N PHE A 176 -2.18 0.42 -20.47
CA PHE A 176 -2.55 -0.89 -19.90
C PHE A 176 -1.40 -1.60 -19.19
#